data_AF-A0A7D4BFU3-F1
#
_entry.id   AF-A0A7D4BFU3-F1
#
_cell.length_a   1.000
_cell.length_b   1.000
_cell.length_c   1.000
_cell.angle_alpha   90.00
_cell.angle_beta   90.00
_cell.angle_gamma   90.00
#
_symmetry.space_group_name_H-M   'P 1'
#
loop_
_entity.id
_entity.type
_entity.pdbx_description
1 polymer ?
#
loop_
_entity_poly.entity_id
_entity_poly.type
_entity_poly.pdbx_seq_one_letter_code
_entity_poly.pdbx_strand_id
1 'polypeptide(L)'
;MLTQLRDLLAGDDADVISRLGDPDNQLVSDLSWADNLKRQFDTGLENTLRELLPLRERLARLPDVVALAELRRATAEPLAKLDELLTHDTFGGRTADLTAAHRQLDAALKAGVQALASHQVERLRQTAAELRGLYTWSYLDVEAQTAIDDALTALMQPYERVRPGTLRDLEDLQNHGYAVEERLAGLRQRVSEARPPAPPPSEVAEDDQGKPGEMATPLRLRRRLTSVADLDQLIDRLQRLRAGFTTGQAVELDFED
;
A
#
# COMPACT_ATOMS: atom_id res chain seq x y z
N MET A 1 -16.94 -3.89 47.85
CA MET A 1 -15.68 -3.54 48.57
C MET A 1 -15.79 -2.45 49.64
N LEU A 2 -15.66 -1.13 49.37
CA LEU A 2 -15.46 -0.11 50.43
C LEU A 2 -16.58 -0.04 51.49
N THR A 3 -17.84 -0.22 51.08
CA THR A 3 -18.98 -0.23 52.00
C THR A 3 -19.01 -1.47 52.90
N GLN A 4 -18.70 -2.65 52.33
CA GLN A 4 -18.65 -3.91 53.08
C GLN A 4 -17.49 -3.94 54.07
N LEU A 5 -16.34 -3.37 53.71
CA LEU A 5 -15.16 -3.28 54.58
C LEU A 5 -15.41 -2.33 55.77
N ARG A 6 -16.16 -1.24 55.54
CA ARG A 6 -16.64 -0.33 56.58
C ARG A 6 -17.66 -0.99 57.51
N ASP A 7 -18.60 -1.76 56.97
CA ASP A 7 -19.61 -2.47 57.77
C ASP A 7 -18.98 -3.62 58.58
N LEU A 8 -17.91 -4.22 58.07
CA LEU A 8 -17.12 -5.24 58.80
C LEU A 8 -16.31 -4.60 59.94
N LEU A 9 -15.69 -3.44 59.71
CA LEU A 9 -14.96 -2.69 60.75
C LEU A 9 -15.87 -2.12 61.85
N ALA A 10 -17.16 -1.97 61.56
CA ALA A 10 -18.16 -1.48 62.51
C ALA A 10 -18.85 -2.60 63.31
N GLY A 11 -18.62 -3.87 62.96
CA GLY A 11 -19.14 -5.05 63.65
C GLY A 11 -18.24 -5.49 64.81
N ASP A 12 -18.81 -6.26 65.75
CA ASP A 12 -18.08 -6.83 66.89
C ASP A 12 -17.07 -7.91 66.42
N ASP A 13 -15.96 -8.06 67.13
CA ASP A 13 -14.79 -8.86 66.70
C ASP A 13 -15.17 -10.34 66.41
N ALA A 14 -16.17 -10.88 67.11
CA ALA A 14 -16.71 -12.23 66.88
C ALA A 14 -17.54 -12.35 65.59
N ASP A 15 -18.28 -11.31 65.22
CA ASP A 15 -19.09 -11.26 64.00
C ASP A 15 -18.18 -11.07 62.77
N VAL A 16 -17.08 -10.33 62.94
CA VAL A 16 -15.99 -10.21 61.96
C VAL A 16 -15.33 -11.55 61.67
N ILE A 17 -14.98 -12.33 62.71
CA ILE A 17 -14.37 -13.66 62.57
C ILE A 17 -15.34 -14.65 61.91
N SER A 18 -16.62 -14.64 62.31
CA SER A 18 -17.65 -15.49 61.70
C SER A 18 -17.83 -15.20 60.22
N ARG A 19 -17.89 -13.92 59.84
CA ARG A 19 -18.09 -13.52 58.44
C ARG A 19 -16.85 -13.77 57.59
N LEU A 20 -15.65 -13.53 58.11
CA LEU A 20 -14.40 -13.80 57.38
C LEU A 20 -14.07 -15.29 57.27
N GLY A 21 -14.56 -16.12 58.21
CA GLY A 21 -14.41 -17.57 58.18
C GLY A 21 -15.38 -18.30 57.24
N ASP A 22 -16.39 -17.61 56.71
CA ASP A 22 -17.36 -18.18 55.79
C ASP A 22 -16.80 -18.15 54.34
N PRO A 23 -16.58 -19.32 53.70
CA PRO A 23 -16.01 -19.40 52.35
C PRO A 23 -16.90 -18.76 51.26
N ASP A 24 -18.20 -18.57 51.52
CA ASP A 24 -19.13 -17.91 50.59
C ASP A 24 -19.22 -16.39 50.80
N ASN A 25 -18.40 -15.81 51.69
CA ASN A 25 -18.37 -14.36 51.88
C ASN A 25 -17.77 -13.66 50.65
N GLN A 26 -18.57 -12.78 50.05
CA GLN A 26 -18.19 -11.96 48.91
C GLN A 26 -16.92 -11.13 49.15
N LEU A 27 -16.64 -10.69 50.38
CA LEU A 27 -15.41 -9.95 50.71
C LEU A 27 -14.15 -10.85 50.65
N VAL A 28 -14.27 -12.11 51.06
CA VAL A 28 -13.18 -13.10 50.97
C VAL A 28 -12.94 -13.48 49.51
N SER A 29 -14.01 -13.62 48.73
CA SER A 29 -13.95 -13.83 47.27
C SER A 29 -13.27 -12.65 46.55
N ASP A 30 -13.70 -11.41 46.84
CA ASP A 30 -13.15 -10.18 46.26
C ASP A 30 -11.65 -10.00 46.59
N LEU A 31 -11.22 -10.32 47.82
CA LEU A 31 -9.82 -10.22 48.24
C LEU A 31 -8.95 -11.32 47.62
N SER A 32 -9.47 -12.54 47.53
CA SER A 32 -8.78 -13.65 46.86
C SER A 32 -8.62 -13.38 45.37
N TRP A 33 -9.64 -12.78 44.75
CA TRP A 33 -9.59 -12.29 43.38
C TRP A 33 -8.51 -11.22 43.19
N ALA A 34 -8.48 -10.19 44.06
CA ALA A 34 -7.49 -9.12 43.98
C ALA A 34 -6.05 -9.63 44.17
N ASP A 35 -5.84 -10.59 45.06
CA ASP A 35 -4.53 -11.21 45.30
C ASP A 35 -4.09 -12.14 44.15
N ASN A 36 -5.04 -12.84 43.50
CA ASN A 36 -4.77 -13.59 42.28
C ASN A 36 -4.40 -12.66 41.12
N LEU A 37 -5.17 -11.59 40.94
CA LEU A 37 -4.93 -10.58 39.93
C LEU A 37 -3.53 -9.95 40.11
N LYS A 38 -3.19 -9.54 41.34
CA LYS A 38 -1.86 -9.00 41.65
C LYS A 38 -0.75 -9.97 41.28
N ARG A 39 -0.86 -11.25 41.66
CA ARG A 39 0.11 -12.28 41.28
C ARG A 39 0.25 -12.42 39.77
N GLN A 40 -0.83 -12.36 39.01
CA GLN A 40 -0.75 -12.45 37.55
C GLN A 40 -0.10 -11.24 36.90
N PHE A 41 -0.35 -10.03 37.43
CA PHE A 41 0.40 -8.84 37.04
C PHE A 41 1.90 -9.02 37.30
N ASP A 42 2.27 -9.55 38.47
CA ASP A 42 3.67 -9.87 38.81
C ASP A 42 4.27 -10.95 37.90
N THR A 43 3.43 -11.80 37.28
CA THR A 43 3.87 -12.87 36.35
C THR A 43 3.95 -12.42 34.89
N GLY A 44 3.76 -11.12 34.59
CA GLY A 44 3.97 -10.55 33.26
C GLY A 44 2.69 -10.26 32.44
N LEU A 45 1.51 -10.45 33.02
CA LEU A 45 0.23 -10.04 32.40
C LEU A 45 0.20 -8.55 32.07
N GLU A 46 0.88 -7.72 32.87
CA GLU A 46 1.04 -6.28 32.63
C GLU A 46 1.68 -6.00 31.27
N ASN A 47 2.73 -6.75 30.91
CA ASN A 47 3.44 -6.56 29.65
C ASN A 47 2.55 -6.98 28.47
N THR A 48 1.84 -8.10 28.60
CA THR A 48 0.90 -8.55 27.57
C THR A 48 -0.21 -7.52 27.34
N LEU A 49 -0.81 -6.96 28.39
CA LEU A 49 -1.84 -5.93 28.26
C LEU A 49 -1.28 -4.62 27.68
N ARG A 50 -0.06 -4.23 28.08
CA ARG A 50 0.63 -3.04 27.56
C ARG A 50 0.90 -3.11 26.06
N GLU A 51 1.13 -4.30 25.51
CA GLU A 51 1.30 -4.51 24.07
C GLU A 51 -0.04 -4.66 23.33
N LEU A 52 -1.00 -5.34 23.96
CA LEU A 52 -2.28 -5.72 23.37
C LEU A 52 -3.29 -4.57 23.27
N LEU A 53 -3.38 -3.70 24.29
CA LEU A 53 -4.34 -2.59 24.30
C LEU A 53 -4.05 -1.53 23.22
N PRO A 54 -2.80 -1.06 23.02
CA PRO A 54 -2.49 -0.18 21.91
C PRO A 54 -2.73 -0.83 20.55
N LEU A 55 -2.48 -2.14 20.43
CA LEU A 55 -2.72 -2.88 19.19
C LEU A 55 -4.22 -2.90 18.86
N ARG A 56 -5.08 -3.15 19.85
CA ARG A 56 -6.55 -3.07 19.73
C ARG A 56 -7.02 -1.69 19.27
N GLU A 57 -6.60 -0.62 19.93
CA GLU A 57 -7.02 0.74 19.58
C GLU A 57 -6.61 1.13 18.16
N ARG A 58 -5.41 0.76 17.76
CA ARG A 58 -4.87 1.14 16.45
C ARG A 58 -5.47 0.32 15.32
N LEU A 59 -5.74 -0.98 15.53
CA LEU A 59 -6.51 -1.79 14.58
C LEU A 59 -7.94 -1.25 14.38
N ALA A 60 -8.57 -0.75 15.44
CA ALA A 60 -9.89 -0.13 15.34
C ALA A 60 -9.88 1.20 14.55
N ARG A 61 -8.75 1.93 14.56
CA ARG A 61 -8.55 3.20 13.83
C ARG A 61 -8.05 3.02 12.40
N LEU A 62 -7.89 1.79 11.90
CA LEU A 62 -7.45 1.56 10.53
C LEU A 62 -8.42 2.21 9.54
N PRO A 63 -7.93 2.99 8.56
CA PRO A 63 -8.76 3.59 7.54
C PRO A 63 -9.47 2.51 6.71
N ASP A 64 -10.68 2.82 6.25
CA ASP A 64 -11.47 1.91 5.42
C ASP A 64 -11.00 1.99 3.97
N VAL A 65 -9.93 1.25 3.67
CA VAL A 65 -9.36 1.11 2.32
C VAL A 65 -9.27 -0.35 1.96
N VAL A 66 -9.54 -0.66 0.68
CA VAL A 66 -9.58 -2.03 0.15
C VAL A 66 -8.32 -2.82 0.48
N ALA A 67 -7.14 -2.18 0.44
CA ALA A 67 -5.86 -2.81 0.73
C ALA A 67 -5.71 -3.29 2.20
N LEU A 68 -6.52 -2.77 3.13
CA LEU A 68 -6.53 -3.15 4.55
C LEU A 68 -7.75 -4.00 4.94
N ALA A 69 -8.68 -4.23 4.02
CA ALA A 69 -9.91 -4.96 4.29
C ALA A 69 -9.63 -6.40 4.75
N GLU A 70 -8.64 -7.06 4.14
CA GLU A 70 -8.24 -8.41 4.53
C GLU A 70 -7.65 -8.47 5.93
N LEU A 71 -6.80 -7.50 6.30
CA LEU A 71 -6.25 -7.38 7.66
C LEU A 71 -7.36 -7.13 8.69
N ARG A 72 -8.33 -6.27 8.38
CA ARG A 72 -9.50 -6.04 9.24
C ARG A 72 -10.33 -7.32 9.41
N ARG A 73 -10.56 -8.07 8.33
CA ARG A 73 -11.30 -9.34 8.41
C ARG A 73 -10.56 -10.38 9.24
N ALA A 74 -9.24 -10.48 9.08
CA ALA A 74 -8.40 -11.42 9.81
C ALA A 74 -8.27 -11.08 11.31
N THR A 75 -8.40 -9.80 11.68
CA THR A 75 -8.29 -9.34 13.07
C THR A 75 -9.63 -9.19 13.79
N ALA A 76 -10.76 -9.16 13.09
CA ALA A 76 -12.08 -8.97 13.68
C ALA A 76 -12.47 -10.05 14.72
N GLU A 77 -12.32 -11.33 14.38
CA GLU A 77 -12.66 -12.42 15.30
C GLU A 77 -11.71 -12.47 16.53
N PRO A 78 -10.37 -12.38 16.38
CA PRO A 78 -9.47 -12.28 17.52
C PRO A 78 -9.73 -11.05 18.42
N LEU A 79 -10.10 -9.91 17.83
CA LEU A 79 -10.47 -8.70 18.59
C LEU A 79 -11.78 -8.90 19.36
N ALA A 80 -12.80 -9.52 18.76
CA ALA A 80 -14.05 -9.82 19.46
C ALA A 80 -13.82 -10.75 20.67
N LYS A 81 -13.01 -11.80 20.50
CA LYS A 81 -12.63 -12.71 21.59
C LYS A 81 -11.86 -11.99 22.69
N LEU A 82 -10.98 -11.05 22.32
CA LEU A 82 -10.26 -10.23 23.28
C LEU A 82 -11.22 -9.34 24.08
N ASP A 83 -12.19 -8.71 23.42
CA ASP A 83 -13.16 -7.83 24.07
C ASP A 83 -14.01 -8.60 25.09
N GLU A 84 -14.47 -9.80 24.72
CA GLU A 84 -15.16 -10.71 25.64
C GLU A 84 -14.29 -11.08 26.85
N LEU A 85 -13.01 -11.42 26.62
CA LEU A 85 -12.06 -11.75 27.67
C LEU A 85 -11.83 -10.60 28.66
N LEU A 86 -11.75 -9.36 28.17
CA LEU A 86 -11.50 -8.17 28.97
C LEU A 86 -12.75 -7.72 29.75
N THR A 87 -13.95 -8.05 29.29
CA THR A 87 -15.21 -7.72 29.98
C THR A 87 -15.58 -8.68 31.12
N HIS A 88 -14.94 -9.84 31.20
CA HIS A 88 -15.26 -10.85 32.20
C HIS A 88 -14.53 -10.58 33.53
N ASP A 89 -15.26 -10.65 34.64
CA ASP A 89 -14.70 -10.50 36.00
C ASP A 89 -13.60 -11.52 36.31
N THR A 90 -13.51 -12.62 35.57
CA THR A 90 -12.49 -13.68 35.72
C THR A 90 -11.28 -13.50 34.79
N PHE A 91 -11.05 -12.33 34.21
CA PHE A 91 -9.92 -12.12 33.28
C PHE A 91 -8.57 -12.47 33.93
N GLY A 92 -8.44 -12.19 35.23
CA GLY A 92 -7.31 -12.58 36.08
C GLY A 92 -7.22 -14.09 36.36
N GLY A 93 -7.92 -14.95 35.63
CA GLY A 93 -7.70 -16.40 35.59
C GLY A 93 -7.34 -16.91 34.18
N ARG A 94 -7.35 -16.02 33.19
CA ARG A 94 -7.31 -16.34 31.75
C ARG A 94 -6.06 -15.80 31.06
N THR A 95 -4.94 -15.66 31.77
CA THR A 95 -3.66 -15.18 31.23
C THR A 95 -3.18 -15.99 30.02
N ALA A 96 -3.40 -17.30 30.02
CA ALA A 96 -3.06 -18.16 28.89
C ALA A 96 -3.88 -17.79 27.63
N ASP A 97 -5.16 -17.49 27.80
CA ASP A 97 -6.06 -17.09 26.72
C ASP A 97 -5.69 -15.70 26.19
N LEU A 98 -5.37 -14.74 27.07
CA LEU A 98 -4.88 -13.42 26.67
C LEU A 98 -3.56 -13.49 25.91
N THR A 99 -2.63 -14.35 26.36
CA THR A 99 -1.36 -14.59 25.66
C THR A 99 -1.57 -15.27 24.31
N ALA A 100 -2.56 -16.17 24.19
CA ALA A 100 -2.93 -16.77 22.92
C ALA A 100 -3.57 -15.75 21.96
N ALA A 101 -4.49 -14.92 22.45
CA ALA A 101 -5.10 -13.83 21.70
C ALA A 101 -4.07 -12.83 21.21
N HIS A 102 -3.11 -12.44 22.07
CA HIS A 102 -1.99 -11.58 21.68
C HIS A 102 -1.17 -12.18 20.53
N ARG A 103 -0.76 -13.45 20.65
CA ARG A 103 0.00 -14.14 19.59
C ARG A 103 -0.78 -14.23 18.28
N GLN A 104 -2.09 -14.48 18.35
CA GLN A 104 -2.94 -14.56 17.17
C GLN A 104 -3.07 -13.21 16.47
N LEU A 105 -3.29 -12.13 17.24
CA LEU A 105 -3.36 -10.77 16.72
C LEU A 105 -2.03 -10.30 16.13
N ASP A 106 -0.92 -10.57 16.82
CA ASP A 106 0.43 -10.26 16.33
C ASP A 106 0.76 -11.03 15.04
N ALA A 107 0.40 -12.31 14.97
CA ALA A 107 0.57 -13.10 13.75
C ALA A 107 -0.29 -12.57 12.59
N ALA A 108 -1.56 -12.21 12.86
CA ALA A 108 -2.46 -11.63 11.85
C ALA A 108 -1.95 -10.27 11.35
N LEU A 109 -1.43 -9.43 12.26
CA LEU A 109 -0.83 -8.14 11.92
C LEU A 109 0.39 -8.33 11.02
N LYS A 110 1.33 -9.20 11.41
CA LYS A 110 2.53 -9.51 10.63
C LYS A 110 2.19 -10.02 9.24
N ALA A 111 1.23 -10.95 9.16
CA ALA A 111 0.76 -11.49 7.89
C ALA A 111 0.11 -10.40 7.02
N GLY A 112 -0.74 -9.54 7.58
CA GLY A 112 -1.39 -8.47 6.83
C GLY A 112 -0.42 -7.38 6.37
N VAL A 113 0.57 -7.01 7.19
CA VAL A 113 1.64 -6.08 6.80
C VAL A 113 2.45 -6.65 5.63
N GLN A 114 2.80 -7.94 5.69
CA GLN A 114 3.53 -8.60 4.62
C GLN A 114 2.70 -8.73 3.33
N ALA A 115 1.41 -9.05 3.45
CA ALA A 115 0.49 -9.11 2.32
C ALA A 115 0.33 -7.73 1.66
N LEU A 116 0.16 -6.68 2.45
CA LEU A 116 0.08 -5.30 1.96
C LEU A 116 1.36 -4.89 1.22
N ALA A 117 2.52 -5.15 1.81
CA ALA A 117 3.81 -4.85 1.18
C ALA A 117 3.96 -5.59 -0.15
N SER A 118 3.64 -6.88 -0.16
CA SER A 118 3.71 -7.73 -1.37
C SER A 118 2.77 -7.23 -2.47
N HIS A 119 1.55 -6.82 -2.10
CA HIS A 119 0.58 -6.26 -3.03
C HIS A 119 1.07 -4.94 -3.64
N GLN A 120 1.72 -4.06 -2.87
CA GLN A 120 2.26 -2.81 -3.41
C GLN A 120 3.43 -3.05 -4.36
N VAL A 121 4.33 -3.98 -4.01
CA VAL A 121 5.42 -4.40 -4.89
C VAL A 121 4.88 -4.90 -6.22
N GLU A 122 3.83 -5.74 -6.20
CA GLU A 122 3.24 -6.28 -7.41
C GLU A 122 2.56 -5.20 -8.26
N ARG A 123 1.83 -4.27 -7.63
CA ARG A 123 1.26 -3.10 -8.34
C ARG A 123 2.34 -2.25 -9.01
N LEU A 124 3.48 -2.05 -8.36
CA LEU A 124 4.62 -1.32 -8.93
C LEU A 124 5.24 -2.08 -10.10
N ARG A 125 5.38 -3.42 -10.01
CA ARG A 125 5.86 -4.25 -11.13
C ARG A 125 4.93 -4.19 -12.32
N GLN A 126 3.62 -4.29 -12.09
CA GLN A 126 2.63 -4.17 -13.15
C GLN A 126 2.72 -2.80 -13.82
N THR A 127 2.80 -1.72 -13.03
CA THR A 127 2.95 -0.37 -13.60
C THR A 127 4.26 -0.23 -14.39
N ALA A 128 5.36 -0.81 -13.92
CA ALA A 128 6.62 -0.81 -14.64
C ALA A 128 6.49 -1.52 -15.99
N ALA A 129 5.79 -2.66 -16.05
CA ALA A 129 5.51 -3.37 -17.29
C ALA A 129 4.62 -2.54 -18.24
N GLU A 130 3.59 -1.87 -17.71
CA GLU A 130 2.72 -0.96 -18.48
C GLU A 130 3.51 0.21 -19.07
N LEU A 131 4.41 0.84 -18.29
CA LEU A 131 5.28 1.92 -18.75
C LEU A 131 6.19 1.47 -19.89
N ARG A 132 6.78 0.28 -19.80
CA ARG A 132 7.63 -0.31 -20.85
C ARG A 132 6.85 -0.68 -22.11
N GLY A 133 5.56 -0.95 -21.97
CA GLY A 133 4.66 -1.24 -23.10
C GLY A 133 4.20 0.01 -23.86
N LEU A 134 4.45 1.22 -23.35
CA LEU A 134 4.07 2.46 -24.03
C LEU A 134 4.93 2.68 -25.28
N TYR A 135 4.31 3.13 -26.38
CA TYR A 135 5.02 3.45 -27.61
C TYR A 135 6.10 4.52 -27.40
N THR A 136 5.88 5.45 -26.47
CA THR A 136 6.82 6.53 -26.13
C THR A 136 8.06 6.02 -25.39
N TRP A 137 8.00 4.81 -24.82
CA TRP A 137 9.16 4.19 -24.18
C TRP A 137 10.31 4.00 -25.19
N SER A 138 9.98 3.69 -26.44
CA SER A 138 10.98 3.53 -27.52
C SER A 138 11.72 4.82 -27.89
N TYR A 139 11.20 5.98 -27.49
CA TYR A 139 11.82 7.29 -27.71
C TYR A 139 12.82 7.68 -26.63
N LEU A 140 12.86 6.96 -25.51
CA LEU A 140 13.86 7.15 -24.46
C LEU A 140 15.16 6.49 -24.88
N ASP A 141 16.28 7.16 -24.62
CA ASP A 141 17.60 6.55 -24.74
C ASP A 141 17.84 5.51 -23.63
N VAL A 142 18.89 4.71 -23.80
CA VAL A 142 19.23 3.62 -22.87
C VAL A 142 19.53 4.16 -21.46
N GLU A 143 20.08 5.37 -21.36
CA GLU A 143 20.39 6.02 -20.08
C GLU A 143 19.10 6.43 -19.34
N ALA A 144 18.14 7.05 -20.03
CA ALA A 144 16.86 7.44 -19.46
C ALA A 144 16.00 6.22 -19.08
N GLN A 145 16.01 5.16 -19.90
CA GLN A 145 15.35 3.90 -19.56
C GLN A 145 15.93 3.30 -18.26
N THR A 146 17.27 3.25 -18.15
CA THR A 146 17.96 2.76 -16.94
C THR A 146 17.62 3.62 -15.72
N ALA A 147 17.63 4.96 -15.86
CA ALA A 147 17.29 5.85 -14.75
C ALA A 147 15.84 5.70 -14.26
N ILE A 148 14.90 5.40 -15.16
CA ILE A 148 13.50 5.12 -14.79
C ILE A 148 13.39 3.77 -14.10
N ASP A 149 14.08 2.74 -14.60
CA ASP A 149 14.11 1.42 -13.98
C ASP A 149 14.74 1.44 -12.58
N ASP A 150 15.81 2.20 -12.39
CA ASP A 150 16.44 2.43 -11.08
C ASP A 150 15.51 3.17 -10.13
N ALA A 151 14.78 4.19 -10.63
CA ALA A 151 13.80 4.90 -9.83
C ALA A 151 12.64 3.99 -9.39
N LEU A 152 12.12 3.14 -10.29
CA LEU A 152 11.08 2.17 -9.98
C LEU A 152 11.58 1.13 -8.96
N THR A 153 12.81 0.63 -9.13
CA THR A 153 13.44 -0.30 -8.19
C THR A 153 13.60 0.34 -6.81
N ALA A 154 14.03 1.60 -6.75
CA ALA A 154 14.15 2.35 -5.50
C ALA A 154 12.79 2.55 -4.79
N LEU A 155 11.69 2.68 -5.54
CA LEU A 155 10.33 2.74 -4.98
C LEU A 155 9.88 1.40 -4.36
N MET A 156 10.40 0.27 -4.86
CA MET A 156 10.03 -1.07 -4.38
C MET A 156 10.83 -1.49 -3.13
N GLN A 157 12.07 -1.02 -2.97
CA GLN A 157 12.94 -1.42 -1.86
C GLN A 157 12.33 -1.26 -0.44
N PRO A 158 11.60 -0.17 -0.12
CA PRO A 158 10.97 -0.03 1.19
C PRO A 158 9.99 -1.15 1.49
N TYR A 159 9.24 -1.60 0.48
CA TYR A 159 8.24 -2.67 0.59
C TYR A 159 8.88 -4.06 0.64
N GLU A 160 9.97 -4.29 -0.09
CA GLU A 160 10.68 -5.59 -0.09
C GLU A 160 11.48 -5.83 1.20
N ARG A 161 11.90 -4.75 1.88
CA ARG A 161 12.64 -4.82 3.15
C ARG A 161 11.75 -4.85 4.39
N VAL A 162 10.43 -4.83 4.22
CA VAL A 162 9.49 -4.90 5.34
C VAL A 162 9.71 -6.24 6.06
N ARG A 163 10.26 -6.17 7.27
CA ARG A 163 10.31 -7.32 8.18
C ARG A 163 8.89 -7.69 8.62
N PRO A 164 8.63 -8.92 9.09
CA PRO A 164 7.33 -9.30 9.65
C PRO A 164 6.92 -8.27 10.71
N GLY A 165 5.94 -7.44 10.34
CA GLY A 165 5.89 -6.05 10.78
C GLY A 165 5.17 -5.82 12.09
N THR A 166 5.62 -4.78 12.78
CA THR A 166 4.96 -4.13 13.90
C THR A 166 3.96 -3.11 13.36
N LEU A 167 3.06 -2.63 14.21
CA LEU A 167 2.05 -1.64 13.84
C LEU A 167 2.63 -0.32 13.28
N ARG A 168 3.85 0.03 13.70
CA ARG A 168 4.61 1.15 13.14
C ARG A 168 4.97 0.95 11.67
N ASP A 169 5.31 -0.28 11.28
CA ASP A 169 5.65 -0.60 9.90
C ASP A 169 4.43 -0.44 8.98
N LEU A 170 3.23 -0.72 9.49
CA LEU A 170 1.98 -0.49 8.76
C LEU A 170 1.69 1.00 8.53
N GLU A 171 1.91 1.85 9.55
CA GLU A 171 1.76 3.30 9.43
C GLU A 171 2.79 3.89 8.47
N ASP A 172 4.04 3.44 8.58
CA ASP A 172 5.10 3.84 7.65
C ASP A 172 4.70 3.44 6.22
N LEU A 173 4.25 2.20 5.98
CA LEU A 173 3.79 1.76 4.67
C LEU A 173 2.65 2.61 4.09
N GLN A 174 1.70 3.02 4.92
CA GLN A 174 0.61 3.91 4.49
C GLN A 174 1.12 5.30 4.11
N ASN A 175 2.00 5.89 4.94
CA ASN A 175 2.55 7.22 4.69
C ASN A 175 3.42 7.26 3.42
N HIS A 176 4.17 6.17 3.16
CA HIS A 176 4.98 6.06 1.95
C HIS A 176 4.13 5.94 0.66
N GLY A 177 2.88 5.47 0.76
CA GLY A 177 1.99 5.32 -0.39
C GLY A 177 1.77 6.63 -1.17
N TYR A 178 1.62 7.77 -0.48
CA TYR A 178 1.45 9.08 -1.14
C TYR A 178 2.69 9.50 -1.92
N ALA A 179 3.87 9.38 -1.33
CA ALA A 179 5.14 9.74 -1.97
C ALA A 179 5.45 8.85 -3.18
N VAL A 180 5.02 7.57 -3.12
CA VAL A 180 5.16 6.62 -4.22
C VAL A 180 4.26 7.01 -5.39
N GLU A 181 2.98 7.30 -5.14
CA GLU A 181 2.04 7.69 -6.21
C GLU A 181 2.46 9.00 -6.90
N GLU A 182 2.95 9.99 -6.14
CA GLU A 182 3.48 11.24 -6.71
C GLU A 182 4.69 10.99 -7.62
N ARG A 183 5.67 10.19 -7.15
CA ARG A 183 6.84 9.83 -7.96
C ARG A 183 6.46 9.01 -9.18
N LEU A 184 5.50 8.10 -9.05
CA LEU A 184 5.00 7.27 -10.14
C LEU A 184 4.28 8.12 -11.21
N ALA A 185 3.50 9.12 -10.80
CA ALA A 185 2.88 10.08 -11.70
C ALA A 185 3.94 10.89 -12.47
N GLY A 186 4.99 11.35 -11.79
CA GLY A 186 6.12 12.03 -12.45
C GLY A 186 6.86 11.15 -13.46
N LEU A 187 7.07 9.87 -13.14
CA LEU A 187 7.67 8.92 -14.09
C LEU A 187 6.78 8.68 -15.30
N ARG A 188 5.47 8.49 -15.10
CA ARG A 188 4.48 8.37 -16.19
C ARG A 188 4.49 9.59 -17.10
N GLN A 189 4.54 10.78 -16.52
CA GLN A 189 4.59 12.03 -17.29
C GLN A 189 5.87 12.09 -18.14
N ARG A 190 7.04 11.82 -17.56
CA ARG A 190 8.31 11.79 -18.29
C ARG A 190 8.32 10.80 -19.46
N VAL A 191 7.74 9.61 -19.26
CA VAL A 191 7.62 8.61 -20.34
C VAL A 191 6.65 9.11 -21.41
N SER A 192 5.55 9.77 -21.04
CA SER A 192 4.57 10.28 -22.01
C SER A 192 5.05 11.49 -22.83
N GLU A 193 5.92 12.32 -22.25
CA GLU A 193 6.49 13.52 -22.89
C GLU A 193 7.72 13.20 -23.76
N ALA A 194 8.20 11.95 -23.73
CA ALA A 194 9.30 11.51 -24.56
C ALA A 194 8.97 11.73 -26.04
N ARG A 195 9.81 12.52 -26.70
CA ARG A 195 9.67 12.91 -28.10
C ARG A 195 10.63 12.09 -28.95
N PRO A 196 10.29 11.79 -30.24
CA PRO A 196 11.24 11.15 -31.13
C PRO A 196 12.59 11.86 -31.13
N PRO A 197 13.70 11.13 -31.18
CA PRO A 197 15.03 11.73 -31.24
C PRO A 197 15.07 12.71 -32.41
N ALA A 198 15.68 13.88 -32.18
CA ALA A 198 15.88 14.85 -33.24
C ALA A 198 16.65 14.17 -34.37
N PRO A 199 16.25 14.35 -35.64
CA PRO A 199 17.03 13.84 -36.75
C PRO A 199 18.46 14.37 -36.60
N PRO A 200 19.49 13.55 -36.88
CA PRO A 200 20.87 14.02 -36.84
C PRO A 200 20.96 15.30 -37.67
N PRO A 201 21.71 16.32 -37.23
CA PRO A 201 21.94 17.51 -38.04
C PRO A 201 22.45 17.00 -39.38
N SER A 202 21.61 17.13 -40.41
CA SER A 202 22.03 16.82 -41.76
C SER A 202 23.24 17.71 -41.98
N GLU A 203 24.40 17.12 -42.22
CA GLU A 203 25.50 17.85 -42.84
C GLU A 203 24.91 18.45 -44.10
N VAL A 204 24.57 19.73 -44.03
CA VAL A 204 24.10 20.49 -45.17
C VAL A 204 25.33 20.51 -46.05
N ALA A 205 25.37 19.59 -47.00
CA ALA A 205 26.19 19.74 -48.17
C ALA A 205 25.79 21.12 -48.73
N GLU A 206 26.70 22.07 -48.59
CA GLU A 206 26.70 23.28 -49.39
C GLU A 206 26.81 22.82 -50.84
N ASP A 207 25.69 22.52 -51.48
CA ASP A 207 25.58 22.76 -52.90
C ASP A 207 24.14 22.99 -53.35
N ASP A 208 24.01 24.18 -53.91
CA ASP A 208 23.27 24.50 -55.13
C ASP A 208 22.03 25.39 -55.00
N GLN A 209 22.19 26.55 -55.64
CA GLN A 209 21.21 27.59 -55.83
C GLN A 209 20.22 27.11 -56.90
N GLY A 210 18.92 27.05 -56.59
CA GLY A 210 17.98 26.61 -57.63
C GLY A 210 16.48 26.74 -57.33
N LYS A 211 15.95 27.97 -57.37
CA LYS A 211 14.56 28.38 -57.70
C LYS A 211 13.38 27.89 -56.82
N PRO A 212 12.43 28.80 -56.49
CA PRO A 212 11.16 28.43 -55.85
C PRO A 212 10.18 27.92 -56.91
N GLY A 213 9.78 26.65 -56.81
CA GLY A 213 8.76 26.04 -57.64
C GLY A 213 7.87 25.14 -56.80
N GLU A 214 6.57 25.41 -56.82
CA GLU A 214 5.51 24.57 -56.25
C GLU A 214 5.73 23.09 -56.58
N MET A 215 5.76 22.25 -55.55
CA MET A 215 5.55 20.81 -55.70
C MET A 215 4.46 20.39 -54.71
N ALA A 216 3.22 20.54 -55.14
CA ALA A 216 2.09 19.81 -54.57
C ALA A 216 2.18 18.36 -55.07
N THR A 217 2.75 17.47 -54.26
CA THR A 217 2.82 16.03 -54.59
C THR A 217 1.59 15.34 -53.98
N PRO A 218 0.60 14.89 -54.76
CA PRO A 218 -0.58 14.23 -54.21
C PRO A 218 -0.20 12.86 -53.65
N LEU A 219 -0.57 12.62 -52.39
CA LEU A 219 -0.29 11.37 -51.70
C LEU A 219 -1.43 10.38 -51.95
N ARG A 220 -1.17 9.33 -52.75
CA ARG A 220 -2.18 8.31 -53.07
C ARG A 220 -2.36 7.31 -51.93
N LEU A 221 -3.58 7.21 -51.40
CA LEU A 221 -3.94 6.34 -50.29
C LEU A 221 -4.88 5.23 -50.75
N ARG A 222 -4.56 3.97 -50.40
CA ARG A 222 -5.46 2.83 -50.64
C ARG A 222 -6.58 2.82 -49.59
N ARG A 223 -7.83 2.68 -50.05
CA ARG A 223 -9.04 2.76 -49.23
C ARG A 223 -9.25 1.58 -48.27
N ARG A 224 -8.53 0.46 -48.45
CA ARG A 224 -8.54 -0.72 -47.59
C ARG A 224 -7.11 -1.20 -47.30
N LEU A 225 -6.76 -1.19 -46.02
CA LEU A 225 -5.52 -1.78 -45.49
C LEU A 225 -5.87 -3.18 -44.96
N THR A 226 -5.16 -4.21 -45.41
CA THR A 226 -5.41 -5.61 -45.02
C THR A 226 -4.29 -6.21 -44.16
N SER A 227 -3.23 -5.44 -43.90
CA SER A 227 -2.07 -5.87 -43.11
C SER A 227 -1.59 -4.75 -42.19
N VAL A 228 -1.06 -5.14 -41.02
CA VAL A 228 -0.39 -4.22 -40.07
C VAL A 228 0.82 -3.57 -40.74
N ALA A 229 1.54 -4.31 -41.60
CA ALA A 229 2.66 -3.76 -42.36
C ALA A 229 2.24 -2.65 -43.35
N ASP A 230 1.03 -2.71 -43.90
CA ASP A 230 0.51 -1.67 -44.80
C ASP A 230 0.18 -0.39 -44.01
N LEU A 231 -0.26 -0.55 -42.75
CA LEU A 231 -0.52 0.55 -41.84
C LEU A 231 0.78 1.25 -41.43
N ASP A 232 1.82 0.48 -41.10
CA ASP A 232 3.14 1.01 -40.75
C ASP A 232 3.76 1.78 -41.93
N GLN A 233 3.66 1.25 -43.16
CA GLN A 233 4.12 1.96 -44.35
C GLN A 233 3.36 3.27 -44.62
N LEU A 234 2.06 3.31 -44.29
CA LEU A 234 1.27 4.52 -44.39
C LEU A 234 1.71 5.57 -43.36
N ILE A 235 1.93 5.14 -42.11
CA ILE A 235 2.43 5.99 -41.03
C ILE A 235 3.78 6.60 -41.43
N ASP A 236 4.69 5.80 -41.96
CA ASP A 236 6.01 6.27 -42.43
C ASP A 236 5.91 7.30 -43.56
N ARG A 237 4.94 7.16 -44.47
CA ARG A 237 4.71 8.12 -45.56
C ARG A 237 4.15 9.44 -45.03
N LEU A 238 3.20 9.38 -44.10
CA LEU A 238 2.61 10.56 -43.47
C LEU A 238 3.62 11.31 -42.58
N GLN A 239 4.48 10.57 -41.87
CA GLN A 239 5.54 11.16 -41.06
C GLN A 239 6.58 11.88 -41.92
N ARG A 240 6.96 11.29 -43.07
CA ARG A 240 7.84 11.96 -44.05
C ARG A 240 7.21 13.22 -44.63
N LEU A 241 5.92 13.20 -44.94
CA LEU A 241 5.23 14.38 -45.45
C LEU A 241 5.13 15.48 -44.37
N ARG A 242 4.84 15.10 -43.11
CA ARG A 242 4.84 16.01 -41.97
C ARG A 242 6.22 16.65 -41.74
N ALA A 243 7.30 15.90 -41.90
CA ALA A 243 8.66 16.42 -41.73
C ALA A 243 9.03 17.46 -42.81
N GLY A 244 8.44 17.37 -44.01
CA GLY A 244 8.60 18.36 -45.08
C GLY A 244 7.66 19.57 -44.99
N PHE A 245 6.74 19.59 -44.02
CA PHE A 245 5.69 20.59 -43.95
C PHE A 245 6.11 21.82 -43.13
N THR A 246 6.24 22.97 -43.79
CA THR A 246 6.32 24.29 -43.12
C THR A 246 4.95 24.96 -43.16
N THR A 247 4.61 25.65 -42.07
CA THR A 247 3.29 26.27 -41.85
C THR A 247 2.86 27.12 -43.04
N GLY A 248 1.85 26.67 -43.81
CA GLY A 248 1.29 27.41 -44.95
C GLY A 248 1.06 26.61 -46.24
N GLN A 249 1.53 25.37 -46.33
CA GLN A 249 1.27 24.50 -47.50
C GLN A 249 -0.07 23.76 -47.36
N ALA A 250 -0.78 23.53 -48.48
CA ALA A 250 -1.97 22.69 -48.54
C ALA A 250 -1.60 21.33 -49.14
N VAL A 251 -2.13 20.23 -48.60
CA VAL A 251 -1.95 18.87 -49.12
C VAL A 251 -3.29 18.34 -49.58
N GLU A 252 -3.35 17.95 -50.84
CA GLU A 252 -4.43 17.13 -51.37
C GLU A 252 -4.12 15.65 -51.17
N LEU A 253 -5.05 14.94 -50.54
CA LEU A 253 -5.00 13.49 -50.34
C LEU A 253 -5.94 12.86 -51.34
N ASP A 254 -5.39 12.16 -52.33
CA ASP A 254 -6.18 11.39 -53.30
C ASP A 254 -6.35 9.96 -52.79
N PHE A 255 -7.59 9.54 -52.65
CA PHE A 255 -7.93 8.15 -52.31
C PHE A 255 -8.10 7.37 -53.61
N GLU A 256 -7.36 6.27 -53.76
CA GLU A 256 -7.61 5.29 -54.83
C GLU A 256 -8.95 4.58 -54.55
N ASP A 257 -9.85 4.54 -55.53
CA ASP A 257 -11.15 3.86 -55.47
C ASP A 257 -11.04 2.37 -55.14
#